data_AF-A0AAN1D627-F1
#
_entry.id   AF-A0AAN1D627-F1
#
_cell.length_a   1.000
_cell.length_b   1.000
_cell.length_c   1.000
_cell.angle_alpha   90.00
_cell.angle_beta   90.00
_cell.angle_gamma   90.00
#
_symmetry.space_group_name_H-M   'P 1'
#
loop_
_entity.id
_entity.type
_entity.pdbx_description
1 polymer ?
#
loop_
_entity_poly.entity_id
_entity_poly.type
_entity_poly.pdbx_seq_one_letter_code
_entity_poly.pdbx_strand_id
1 'polypeptide(L)'
;MENLEIILLDFRKEEIETLIHEELKLSTLNIKSSHFYDFNSGKDMEFPQVKNMKEILSPKGTGNIVLEQLQLGITLKNVVIVFSFDEECGDIVFNFPESEIFIGDKKEVKSRFEKLVNYLVKLKMKYNIPKVIIGYEPADDEDTMLIELSDNALNLEKVLEKILD
;
A
#
# COMPACT_ATOMS: atom_id res chain seq x y z
N MET A 1 16.91 -4.74 9.83
CA MET A 1 15.92 -5.24 8.86
C MET A 1 15.28 -3.99 8.32
N GLU A 2 15.47 -3.75 7.03
CA GLU A 2 14.90 -2.59 6.37
C GLU A 2 13.44 -2.89 6.02
N ASN A 3 12.64 -1.83 5.88
CA ASN A 3 11.27 -1.93 5.44
C ASN A 3 11.17 -1.52 3.98
N LEU A 4 10.31 -2.22 3.24
CA LEU A 4 9.85 -1.79 1.94
C LEU A 4 8.54 -1.02 2.09
N GLU A 5 8.35 -0.05 1.22
CA GLU A 5 7.11 0.68 1.05
C GLU A 5 6.53 0.46 -0.33
N ILE A 6 5.20 0.35 -0.39
CA ILE A 6 4.42 0.51 -1.61
C ILE A 6 3.58 1.77 -1.43
N ILE A 7 3.70 2.72 -2.35
CA ILE A 7 2.94 3.97 -2.32
C ILE A 7 1.95 3.97 -3.49
N LEU A 8 0.66 4.05 -3.19
CA LEU A 8 -0.38 4.37 -4.17
C LEU A 8 -0.57 5.89 -4.16
N LEU A 9 0.02 6.57 -5.14
CA LEU A 9 0.01 8.04 -5.19
C LEU A 9 -1.28 8.56 -5.83
N ASP A 10 -1.79 9.67 -5.30
CA ASP A 10 -2.96 10.38 -5.82
C ASP A 10 -4.20 9.46 -5.95
N PHE A 11 -4.40 8.57 -4.98
CA PHE A 11 -5.56 7.69 -4.92
C PHE A 11 -6.84 8.51 -4.72
N ARG A 12 -7.85 8.28 -5.56
CA ARG A 12 -9.13 8.98 -5.48
C ARG A 12 -9.89 8.56 -4.23
N LYS A 13 -10.17 9.51 -3.34
CA LYS A 13 -10.85 9.25 -2.05
C LYS A 13 -12.21 8.59 -2.23
N GLU A 14 -12.89 8.85 -3.33
CA GLU A 14 -14.19 8.27 -3.67
C GLU A 14 -14.18 6.74 -3.76
N GLU A 15 -13.02 6.16 -4.05
CA GLU A 15 -12.82 4.72 -4.25
C GLU A 15 -12.38 3.99 -2.96
N ILE A 16 -12.18 4.73 -1.85
CA ILE A 16 -11.52 4.19 -0.64
C ILE A 16 -12.32 3.07 0.03
N GLU A 17 -13.65 3.20 0.06
CA GLU A 17 -14.54 2.19 0.63
C GLU A 17 -14.43 0.87 -0.15
N THR A 18 -14.44 0.97 -1.48
CA THR A 18 -14.32 -0.19 -2.37
C THR A 18 -12.94 -0.84 -2.21
N LEU A 19 -11.87 -0.06 -2.14
CA LEU A 19 -10.52 -0.61 -1.87
C LEU A 19 -10.50 -1.37 -0.54
N ILE A 20 -10.99 -0.77 0.54
CA ILE A 20 -10.93 -1.34 1.89
C ILE A 20 -11.78 -2.60 2.04
N HIS A 21 -12.98 -2.61 1.46
CA HIS A 21 -13.94 -3.70 1.65
C HIS A 21 -13.81 -4.81 0.60
N GLU A 22 -13.54 -4.49 -0.66
CA GLU A 22 -13.53 -5.48 -1.73
C GLU A 22 -12.14 -6.05 -2.02
N GLU A 23 -11.13 -5.18 -2.05
CA GLU A 23 -9.76 -5.59 -2.40
C GLU A 23 -8.97 -6.02 -1.18
N LEU A 24 -8.82 -5.13 -0.20
CA LEU A 24 -8.03 -5.38 1.00
C LEU A 24 -8.79 -6.24 2.02
N LYS A 25 -10.13 -6.18 2.01
CA LYS A 25 -11.04 -6.92 2.90
C LYS A 25 -10.68 -6.75 4.37
N LEU A 26 -10.32 -5.53 4.78
CA LEU A 26 -9.71 -5.26 6.10
C LEU A 26 -10.56 -5.73 7.28
N SER A 27 -11.89 -5.73 7.16
CA SER A 27 -12.81 -6.22 8.20
C SER A 27 -12.71 -7.73 8.48
N THR A 28 -12.05 -8.48 7.58
CA THR A 28 -11.82 -9.93 7.71
C THR A 28 -10.43 -10.27 8.25
N LEU A 29 -9.57 -9.27 8.46
CA LEU A 29 -8.18 -9.44 8.83
C LEU A 29 -7.94 -9.27 10.34
N ASN A 30 -6.83 -9.83 10.81
CA ASN A 30 -6.34 -9.59 12.16
C ASN A 30 -5.66 -8.21 12.23
N ILE A 31 -6.42 -7.21 12.68
CA ILE A 31 -5.92 -5.87 12.98
C ILE A 31 -5.28 -5.89 14.37
N LYS A 32 -3.98 -5.59 14.44
CA LYS A 32 -3.22 -5.49 15.69
C LYS A 32 -3.50 -4.18 16.41
N SER A 33 -3.57 -3.09 15.65
CA SER A 33 -3.91 -1.76 16.12
C SER A 33 -4.33 -0.88 14.95
N SER A 34 -5.01 0.22 15.24
CA SER A 34 -5.38 1.22 14.24
C SER A 34 -5.59 2.55 14.93
N HIS A 35 -5.28 3.65 14.25
CA HIS A 35 -5.48 4.99 14.77
C HIS A 35 -6.00 5.91 13.67
N PHE A 36 -7.12 6.55 13.94
CA PHE A 36 -7.76 7.52 13.08
C PHE A 36 -8.23 8.70 13.91
N TYR A 37 -8.23 9.90 13.34
CA TYR A 37 -8.79 11.08 14.00
C TYR A 37 -10.10 11.49 13.32
N ASP A 38 -11.21 11.48 14.07
CA ASP A 38 -12.47 12.04 13.60
C ASP A 38 -12.54 13.53 13.94
N PHE A 39 -12.35 14.37 12.94
CA PHE A 39 -12.44 15.83 13.09
C PHE A 39 -13.83 16.31 13.52
N ASN A 40 -14.90 15.57 13.22
CA ASN A 40 -16.25 15.99 13.59
C ASN A 40 -16.52 15.84 15.09
N SER A 41 -16.05 14.74 15.69
CA SER A 41 -16.19 14.50 17.13
C SER A 41 -14.98 14.94 17.96
N GLY A 42 -13.86 15.27 17.31
CA GLY A 42 -12.60 15.66 17.95
C GLY A 42 -11.92 14.54 18.72
N LYS A 43 -12.10 13.28 18.27
CA LYS A 43 -11.67 12.09 19.00
C LYS A 43 -10.90 11.12 18.13
N ASP A 44 -10.01 10.39 18.79
CA ASP A 44 -9.37 9.23 18.21
C ASP A 44 -10.35 8.06 18.10
N MET A 45 -10.20 7.29 17.03
CA MET A 45 -11.02 6.13 16.72
C MET A 45 -10.14 4.97 16.23
N GLU A 46 -10.57 3.77 16.57
CA GLU A 46 -10.05 2.54 15.99
C GLU A 46 -10.89 2.09 14.80
N PHE A 47 -10.31 1.32 13.87
CA PHE A 47 -10.96 0.85 12.66
C PHE A 47 -12.33 0.20 12.89
N PRO A 48 -12.55 -0.65 13.92
CA PRO A 48 -13.89 -1.23 14.17
C PRO A 48 -14.97 -0.19 14.49
N GLN A 49 -14.59 1.03 14.90
CA GLN A 49 -15.50 2.13 15.20
C GLN A 49 -15.75 3.01 13.96
N VAL A 50 -14.88 2.94 12.96
CA VAL A 50 -15.02 3.70 11.71
C VAL A 50 -16.14 3.08 10.87
N LYS A 51 -17.21 3.84 10.67
CA LYS A 51 -18.35 3.42 9.84
C LYS A 51 -18.15 3.73 8.36
N ASN A 52 -17.41 4.79 8.08
CA ASN A 52 -17.14 5.31 6.75
C ASN A 52 -15.76 5.96 6.76
N MET A 53 -14.81 5.35 6.07
CA MET A 53 -13.44 5.83 5.94
C MET A 53 -13.37 7.13 5.15
N LYS A 54 -14.21 7.30 4.13
CA LYS A 54 -14.28 8.57 3.39
C LYS A 54 -14.63 9.75 4.31
N GLU A 55 -15.58 9.59 5.22
CA GLU A 55 -15.96 10.62 6.20
C GLU A 55 -14.79 10.97 7.14
N ILE A 56 -14.10 9.96 7.67
CA ILE A 56 -12.95 10.16 8.55
C ILE A 56 -11.78 10.87 7.85
N LEU A 57 -11.56 10.55 6.58
CA LEU A 57 -10.48 11.12 5.76
C LEU A 57 -10.90 12.44 5.08
N SER A 58 -12.07 13.00 5.40
CA SER A 58 -12.60 14.22 4.79
C SER A 58 -12.69 15.41 5.75
N PRO A 59 -12.47 16.65 5.26
CA PRO A 59 -11.96 16.99 3.93
C PRO A 59 -10.47 16.72 3.81
N LYS A 60 -9.73 16.59 4.92
CA LYS A 60 -8.33 16.18 4.99
C LYS A 60 -8.22 15.26 6.19
N GLY A 61 -7.44 14.19 6.09
CA GLY A 61 -7.31 13.27 7.21
C GLY A 61 -6.22 12.23 7.01
N THR A 62 -5.69 11.77 8.14
CA THR A 62 -4.68 10.74 8.20
C THR A 62 -5.14 9.63 9.13
N GLY A 63 -4.69 8.42 8.87
CA GLY A 63 -4.84 7.33 9.82
C GLY A 63 -4.03 6.13 9.40
N ASN A 64 -3.88 5.18 10.32
CA ASN A 64 -3.08 4.00 10.06
C ASN A 64 -3.71 2.73 10.63
N ILE A 65 -3.36 1.60 10.04
CA ILE A 65 -3.77 0.26 10.46
C ILE A 65 -2.52 -0.61 10.48
N VAL A 66 -2.32 -1.33 11.59
CA VAL A 66 -1.28 -2.35 11.72
C VAL A 66 -1.93 -3.71 11.61
N LEU A 67 -1.49 -4.50 10.64
CA LEU A 67 -2.02 -5.81 10.31
C LEU A 67 -1.00 -6.89 10.64
N GLU A 68 -1.50 -8.06 11.06
CA GLU A 68 -0.65 -9.25 11.13
C GLU A 68 -0.20 -9.73 9.76
N GLN A 69 -1.13 -9.71 8.78
CA GLN A 69 -0.86 -10.09 7.40
C GLN A 69 -1.83 -9.41 6.43
N LEU A 70 -1.39 -9.25 5.18
CA LEU A 70 -2.18 -8.71 4.07
C LEU A 70 -1.84 -9.47 2.77
N GLN A 71 -2.84 -9.66 1.91
CA GLN A 71 -2.66 -10.29 0.60
C GLN A 71 -2.62 -9.24 -0.51
N LEU A 72 -1.45 -9.04 -1.14
CA LEU A 72 -1.23 -8.14 -2.28
C LEU A 72 -0.57 -8.93 -3.43
N GLY A 73 -1.27 -9.93 -3.97
CA GLY A 73 -0.70 -10.92 -4.90
C GLY A 73 0.22 -11.95 -4.24
N ILE A 74 0.88 -11.56 -3.15
CA ILE A 74 1.59 -12.41 -2.18
C ILE A 74 1.08 -12.10 -0.77
N THR A 75 1.34 -13.01 0.17
CA THR A 75 1.11 -12.75 1.59
C THR A 75 2.29 -11.97 2.15
N LEU A 76 2.01 -10.80 2.71
CA LEU A 76 2.94 -9.95 3.44
C LEU A 76 2.57 -9.98 4.93
N LYS A 77 3.55 -10.09 5.81
CA LYS A 77 3.35 -10.04 7.26
C LYS A 77 3.77 -8.70 7.85
N ASN A 78 3.21 -8.37 9.01
CA ASN A 78 3.53 -7.16 9.77
C ASN A 78 3.40 -5.88 8.93
N VAL A 79 2.25 -5.72 8.28
CA VAL A 79 2.00 -4.61 7.36
C VAL A 79 1.44 -3.43 8.12
N VAL A 80 2.02 -2.25 7.92
CA VAL A 80 1.42 -0.98 8.33
C VAL A 80 0.83 -0.32 7.09
N ILE A 81 -0.45 -0.01 7.12
CA ILE A 81 -1.12 0.79 6.10
C ILE A 81 -1.27 2.20 6.65
N VAL A 82 -0.82 3.21 5.91
CA VAL A 82 -1.04 4.62 6.22
C VAL A 82 -1.91 5.21 5.13
N PHE A 83 -2.98 5.89 5.53
CA PHE A 83 -3.84 6.69 4.67
C PHE A 83 -3.54 8.15 4.96
N SER A 84 -3.25 8.93 3.93
CA SER A 84 -3.03 10.37 4.05
C SER A 84 -3.73 11.08 2.91
N PHE A 85 -4.88 11.67 3.20
CA PHE A 85 -5.71 12.34 2.21
C PHE A 85 -5.78 13.84 2.42
N ASP A 86 -5.66 14.57 1.32
CA ASP A 86 -6.08 15.95 1.23
C ASP A 86 -7.53 16.01 0.76
N GLU A 87 -7.91 16.94 -0.12
CA GLU A 87 -9.29 17.20 -0.55
C GLU A 87 -9.93 16.00 -1.29
N GLU A 88 -9.57 15.76 -2.54
CA GLU A 88 -10.18 14.73 -3.39
C GLU A 88 -9.30 13.48 -3.50
N CYS A 89 -7.99 13.64 -3.30
CA CYS A 89 -6.99 12.60 -3.49
C CYS A 89 -6.15 12.42 -2.22
N GLY A 90 -5.29 11.41 -2.25
CA GLY A 90 -4.40 11.12 -1.15
C GLY A 90 -3.55 9.92 -1.44
N ASP A 91 -2.57 9.71 -0.57
CA ASP A 91 -1.63 8.61 -0.70
C ASP A 91 -2.00 7.48 0.25
N ILE A 92 -1.78 6.25 -0.21
CA ILE A 92 -1.90 5.04 0.60
C ILE A 92 -0.56 4.33 0.59
N VAL A 93 0.07 4.24 1.75
CA VAL A 93 1.38 3.61 1.93
C VAL A 93 1.21 2.26 2.63
N PHE A 94 1.85 1.23 2.09
CA PHE A 94 1.98 -0.09 2.73
C PHE A 94 3.45 -0.29 3.09
N ASN A 95 3.76 -0.32 4.39
CA ASN A 95 5.10 -0.58 4.90
C ASN A 95 5.17 -2.00 5.46
N PHE A 96 6.21 -2.77 5.11
CA PHE A 96 6.40 -4.14 5.58
C PHE A 96 7.88 -4.55 5.50
N PRO A 97 8.32 -5.59 6.24
CA PRO A 97 9.71 -6.01 6.24
C PRO A 97 10.18 -6.48 4.86
N GLU A 98 11.37 -6.07 4.44
CA GLU A 98 11.99 -6.47 3.17
C GLU A 98 12.07 -7.99 3.00
N SER A 99 12.18 -8.72 4.12
CA SER A 99 12.26 -10.18 4.17
C SER A 99 11.01 -10.88 3.66
N GLU A 100 9.88 -10.18 3.52
CA GLU A 100 8.69 -10.73 2.89
C GLU A 100 8.85 -10.89 1.36
N ILE A 101 9.82 -10.18 0.77
CA ILE A 101 10.21 -10.25 -0.65
C ILE A 101 11.53 -11.00 -0.80
N PHE A 102 12.57 -10.53 -0.13
CA PHE A 102 13.95 -10.96 -0.31
C PHE A 102 14.29 -12.16 0.59
N ILE A 103 13.56 -13.25 0.40
CA ILE A 103 13.77 -14.52 1.08
C ILE A 103 13.88 -15.66 0.09
N GLY A 104 14.81 -16.57 0.36
CA GLY A 104 15.07 -17.72 -0.50
C GLY A 104 16.11 -17.42 -1.58
N ASP A 105 16.06 -18.18 -2.67
CA ASP A 105 16.97 -18.00 -3.80
C ASP A 105 16.48 -16.91 -4.79
N LYS A 106 17.35 -16.51 -5.73
CA LYS A 106 17.03 -15.46 -6.73
C LYS A 106 15.74 -15.76 -7.53
N LYS A 107 15.40 -17.03 -7.78
CA LYS A 107 14.19 -17.40 -8.54
C LYS A 107 12.94 -17.24 -7.67
N GLU A 108 13.02 -17.62 -6.40
CA GLU A 108 11.93 -17.42 -5.45
C GLU A 108 11.61 -15.94 -5.26
N VAL A 109 12.64 -15.12 -5.03
CA VAL A 109 12.49 -13.65 -4.92
C VAL A 109 11.86 -13.09 -6.19
N LYS A 110 12.40 -13.44 -7.38
CA LYS A 110 11.84 -13.01 -8.67
C LYS A 110 10.35 -13.34 -8.78
N SER A 111 9.96 -14.57 -8.50
CA SER A 111 8.56 -15.01 -8.60
C SER A 111 7.64 -14.29 -7.61
N ARG A 112 8.08 -14.06 -6.36
CA ARG A 112 7.28 -13.34 -5.36
C ARG A 112 7.07 -11.89 -5.79
N PHE A 113 8.14 -11.25 -6.23
CA PHE A 113 8.12 -9.86 -6.64
C PHE A 113 7.28 -9.65 -7.92
N GLU A 114 7.37 -10.55 -8.91
CA GLU A 114 6.48 -10.56 -10.09
C GLU A 114 5.00 -10.65 -9.71
N LYS A 115 4.64 -11.50 -8.74
CA LYS A 115 3.25 -11.63 -8.27
C LYS A 115 2.75 -10.35 -7.60
N LEU A 116 3.59 -9.70 -6.80
CA LEU A 116 3.28 -8.41 -6.18
C LEU A 116 3.07 -7.34 -7.25
N VAL A 117 4.02 -7.16 -8.17
CA VAL A 117 3.92 -6.14 -9.23
C VAL A 117 2.70 -6.38 -10.12
N ASN A 118 2.44 -7.63 -10.52
CA ASN A 118 1.26 -7.97 -11.32
C ASN A 118 -0.05 -7.64 -10.60
N TYR A 119 -0.11 -7.81 -9.27
CA TYR A 119 -1.25 -7.39 -8.47
C TYR A 119 -1.40 -5.86 -8.48
N LEU A 120 -0.31 -5.13 -8.23
CA LEU A 120 -0.31 -3.67 -8.19
C LEU A 120 -0.66 -3.04 -9.55
N VAL A 121 -0.20 -3.60 -10.67
CA VAL A 121 -0.58 -3.15 -12.02
C VAL A 121 -2.09 -3.29 -12.22
N LYS A 122 -2.69 -4.42 -11.83
CA LYS A 122 -4.15 -4.62 -11.92
C LYS A 122 -4.90 -3.65 -11.03
N LEU A 123 -4.40 -3.41 -9.81
CA LEU A 123 -4.98 -2.45 -8.87
C LEU A 123 -4.94 -1.03 -9.44
N LYS A 124 -3.78 -0.61 -9.97
CA LYS A 124 -3.58 0.67 -10.67
C LYS A 124 -4.61 0.86 -11.78
N MET A 125 -4.76 -0.14 -12.65
CA MET A 125 -5.74 -0.09 -13.75
C MET A 125 -7.19 -0.05 -13.24
N LYS A 126 -7.53 -0.84 -12.22
CA LYS A 126 -8.90 -0.90 -11.67
C LYS A 126 -9.35 0.44 -11.08
N TYR A 127 -8.48 1.10 -10.33
CA TYR A 127 -8.80 2.34 -9.63
C TYR A 127 -8.36 3.61 -10.35
N ASN A 128 -7.74 3.47 -11.53
CA ASN A 128 -7.12 4.56 -12.27
C ASN A 128 -6.11 5.34 -11.40
N ILE A 129 -5.24 4.61 -10.69
CA ILE A 129 -4.20 5.20 -9.84
C ILE A 129 -3.13 5.78 -10.78
N PRO A 130 -2.75 7.06 -10.66
CA PRO A 130 -1.76 7.67 -11.56
C PRO A 130 -0.40 6.99 -11.49
N LYS A 131 0.08 6.71 -10.27
CA LYS A 131 1.42 6.18 -10.03
C LYS A 131 1.44 5.23 -8.83
N VAL A 132 2.20 4.15 -8.94
CA VAL A 132 2.53 3.27 -7.81
C VAL A 132 4.04 3.15 -7.68
N ILE A 133 4.57 3.35 -6.48
CA ILE A 133 6.02 3.26 -6.20
C ILE A 133 6.28 2.06 -5.29
N ILE A 134 7.40 1.37 -5.50
CA ILE A 134 7.95 0.37 -4.58
C ILE A 134 9.40 0.74 -4.28
N GLY A 135 9.80 0.81 -3.02
CA GLY A 135 11.14 1.22 -2.61
C GLY A 135 11.45 0.85 -1.16
N TYR A 136 12.69 1.06 -0.74
CA TYR A 136 13.02 1.10 0.69
C TYR A 136 12.52 2.41 1.31
N GLU A 137 12.10 2.39 2.56
CA GLU A 137 11.61 3.59 3.25
C GLU A 137 12.72 4.68 3.36
N PRO A 138 12.50 5.92 2.87
CA PRO A 138 11.31 6.41 2.16
C PRO A 138 11.36 6.05 0.66
N ALA A 139 10.28 5.47 0.12
CA ALA A 139 10.33 4.87 -1.24
C ALA A 139 10.28 5.87 -2.41
N ASP A 140 9.91 7.13 -2.16
CA ASP A 140 9.84 8.20 -3.15
C ASP A 140 11.19 8.88 -3.43
N ASP A 141 12.22 8.61 -2.62
CA ASP A 141 13.59 9.03 -2.88
C ASP A 141 14.21 8.24 -4.06
N GLU A 142 14.91 8.93 -4.96
CA GLU A 142 15.49 8.32 -6.17
C GLU A 142 16.49 7.18 -5.86
N ASP A 143 17.20 7.27 -4.74
CA ASP A 143 18.23 6.30 -4.34
C ASP A 143 17.67 5.02 -3.71
N THR A 144 16.46 5.07 -3.16
CA THR A 144 15.79 3.97 -2.44
C THR A 144 14.64 3.36 -3.25
N MET A 145 14.19 4.05 -4.30
CA MET A 145 13.18 3.57 -5.23
C MET A 145 13.66 2.35 -6.01
N LEU A 146 12.89 1.26 -5.93
CA LEU A 146 13.12 0.06 -6.74
C LEU A 146 12.35 0.16 -8.06
N ILE A 147 11.09 0.57 -7.99
CA ILE A 147 10.16 0.60 -9.12
C ILE A 147 9.22 1.80 -9.04
N GLU A 148 9.01 2.41 -10.22
CA GLU A 148 7.84 3.25 -10.48
C GLU A 148 6.94 2.60 -11.55
N LEU A 149 5.66 2.42 -11.21
CA LEU A 149 4.58 2.01 -12.11
C LEU A 149 3.77 3.25 -12.51
N SER A 150 4.18 3.91 -13.58
CA SER A 150 3.43 5.00 -14.24
C SER A 150 2.81 4.52 -15.56
N ASP A 151 2.19 5.41 -16.34
CA ASP A 151 1.54 5.06 -17.61
C ASP A 151 2.54 4.64 -18.71
N ASN A 152 3.83 4.74 -18.43
CA ASN A 152 4.89 4.25 -19.31
C ASN A 152 4.98 2.72 -19.25
N ALA A 153 5.31 2.10 -20.39
CA ALA A 153 5.49 0.65 -20.45
C ALA A 153 6.62 0.20 -19.51
N LEU A 154 6.26 -0.52 -18.45
CA LEU A 154 7.23 -1.10 -17.52
C LEU A 154 7.90 -2.32 -18.17
N ASN A 155 9.24 -2.30 -18.25
CA ASN A 155 10.00 -3.52 -18.55
C ASN A 155 10.34 -4.22 -17.22
N LEU A 156 9.41 -5.05 -16.75
CA LEU A 156 9.52 -5.75 -15.48
C LEU A 156 10.79 -6.63 -15.40
N GLU A 157 11.22 -7.23 -16.52
CA GLU A 157 12.42 -8.06 -16.57
C GLU A 157 13.69 -7.26 -16.26
N LYS A 158 13.89 -6.11 -16.91
CA LYS A 158 15.05 -5.24 -16.66
C LYS A 158 15.11 -4.71 -15.23
N VAL A 159 13.94 -4.47 -14.65
CA VAL A 159 13.83 -3.98 -13.28
C VAL A 159 14.17 -5.08 -12.29
N LEU A 160 13.67 -6.30 -12.51
CA LEU A 160 14.01 -7.48 -11.71
C LEU A 160 15.51 -7.83 -11.80
N GLU A 161 16.13 -7.68 -12.97
CA GLU A 161 17.58 -7.88 -13.11
C GLU A 161 18.37 -6.93 -12.21
N LYS A 162 18.04 -5.63 -12.21
CA LYS A 162 18.72 -4.64 -11.35
C LYS A 162 18.55 -4.89 -9.86
N ILE A 163 17.36 -5.35 -9.43
CA ILE A 163 17.05 -5.58 -8.01
C ILE A 163 17.77 -6.83 -7.49
N LEU A 164 18.04 -7.81 -8.35
CA LEU A 164 18.57 -9.12 -7.98
C LEU A 164 20.06 -9.31 -8.26
N ASP A 165 20.73 -8.32 -8.86
CA ASP A 165 22.18 -8.34 -9.14
C ASP A 165 23.01 -8.10 -7.88
#